data_AF-A0A2G9T712-F1
#
_entry.id   AF-A0A2G9T712-F1
#
_cell.length_a   1.000
_cell.length_b   1.000
_cell.length_c   1.000
_cell.angle_alpha   90.00
_cell.angle_beta   90.00
_cell.angle_gamma   90.00
#
_symmetry.space_group_name_H-M   'P 1'
#
loop_
_entity.id
_entity.type
_entity.pdbx_description
1 polymer ?
#
loop_
_entity_poly.entity_id
_entity_poly.type
_entity_poly.pdbx_seq_one_letter_code
_entity_poly.pdbx_strand_id
1 'polypeptide(L)'
;MGLWPKTNIEFRGAAFPIGGDATIDGLITIPNILREFNNHLIGVSHGMGTRDQLPETQLSVAESGATTDKMPEQMSLSNVVALQRLRKRPGIRGGVGMRVMVEQ
;
A
#
# COMPACT_ATOMS: atom_id res chain seq x y z
N MET A 1 4.32 32.06 -6.95
CA MET A 1 4.06 31.94 -5.50
C MET A 1 2.57 31.64 -5.34
N GLY A 2 2.20 30.37 -5.21
CA GLY A 2 0.80 29.93 -5.20
C GLY A 2 0.08 30.31 -3.90
N LEU A 3 -1.22 30.56 -4.00
CA LEU A 3 -2.11 31.17 -3.00
C LEU A 3 -2.36 30.34 -1.72
N TRP A 4 -1.53 29.33 -1.42
CA TRP A 4 -1.71 28.48 -0.25
C TRP A 4 -0.36 28.24 0.44
N PRO A 5 -0.17 28.70 1.69
CA PRO A 5 1.07 28.44 2.42
C PRO A 5 1.15 26.94 2.75
N LYS A 6 2.06 26.22 2.08
CA LYS A 6 2.46 24.82 2.37
C LYS A 6 1.30 23.84 2.59
N THR A 7 0.43 23.66 1.60
CA THR A 7 -0.45 22.49 1.52
C THR A 7 0.33 21.26 1.03
N ASN A 8 1.34 20.81 1.77
CA ASN A 8 2.07 19.57 1.46
C ASN A 8 1.32 18.32 1.99
N ILE A 9 0.02 18.44 2.23
CA ILE A 9 -0.85 17.37 2.69
C ILE A 9 -1.42 16.71 1.44
N GLU A 10 -1.03 15.47 1.20
CA GLU A 10 -1.49 14.70 0.05
C GLU A 10 -2.70 13.85 0.42
N PHE A 11 -3.78 13.93 -0.36
CA PHE A 11 -4.95 13.08 -0.15
C PHE A 11 -4.78 11.72 -0.84
N ARG A 12 -3.90 10.88 -0.28
CA ARG A 12 -3.55 9.58 -0.85
C ARG A 12 -4.72 8.60 -0.86
N GLY A 13 -5.55 8.66 0.18
CA GLY A 13 -6.77 7.86 0.28
C GLY A 13 -7.82 8.13 -0.80
N ALA A 14 -7.73 9.27 -1.50
CA ALA A 14 -8.62 9.66 -2.58
C ALA A 14 -8.00 9.54 -3.98
N ALA A 15 -6.74 9.10 -4.08
CA ALA A 15 -6.08 8.96 -5.37
C ALA A 15 -6.82 7.93 -6.24
N PHE A 16 -7.30 8.32 -7.42
CA PHE A 16 -8.09 7.45 -8.29
C PHE A 16 -7.52 6.03 -8.50
N PRO A 17 -6.21 5.84 -8.80
CA PRO A 17 -5.70 4.50 -9.08
C PRO A 17 -5.48 3.61 -7.85
N ILE A 18 -5.38 4.19 -6.64
CA ILE A 18 -4.82 3.48 -5.46
C ILE A 18 -5.49 3.80 -4.12
N GLY A 19 -6.36 4.81 -4.04
CA GLY A 19 -6.98 5.28 -2.81
C GLY A 19 -8.14 4.40 -2.34
N GLY A 20 -8.23 4.15 -1.03
CA GLY A 20 -9.18 3.22 -0.42
C GLY A 20 -10.03 3.80 0.73
N ASP A 21 -10.16 5.13 0.87
CA ASP A 21 -10.78 5.77 2.04
C ASP A 21 -12.32 5.80 2.06
N ALA A 22 -13.00 5.33 1.01
CA ALA A 22 -14.46 5.33 0.94
C ALA A 22 -15.01 4.09 0.21
N THR A 23 -16.31 3.99 0.01
CA THR A 23 -16.92 2.98 -0.88
C THR A 23 -17.10 3.55 -2.28
N ILE A 24 -17.52 2.72 -3.24
CA ILE A 24 -17.81 3.17 -4.61
C ILE A 24 -18.89 4.28 -4.65
N ASP A 25 -19.82 4.28 -3.69
CA ASP A 25 -20.88 5.28 -3.57
C ASP A 25 -20.38 6.66 -3.10
N GLY A 26 -19.30 6.68 -2.31
CA GLY A 26 -18.75 7.92 -1.75
C GLY A 26 -17.61 8.51 -2.59
N LEU A 27 -16.73 7.64 -3.09
CA LEU A 27 -15.61 8.04 -3.93
C LEU A 27 -15.24 6.93 -4.90
N ILE A 28 -15.29 7.24 -6.19
CA ILE A 28 -14.91 6.29 -7.23
C ILE A 28 -13.39 6.25 -7.35
N THR A 29 -12.80 5.15 -6.90
CA THR A 29 -11.39 4.79 -7.12
C THR A 29 -11.33 3.34 -7.60
N ILE A 30 -10.22 2.95 -8.24
CA ILE A 30 -10.02 1.55 -8.65
C ILE A 30 -10.13 0.60 -7.44
N PRO A 31 -9.49 0.86 -6.29
CA PRO A 31 -9.67 0.00 -5.12
C PRO A 31 -11.10 -0.05 -4.59
N ASN A 32 -11.84 1.06 -4.58
CA ASN A 32 -13.21 1.06 -4.07
C ASN A 32 -14.14 0.23 -4.97
N ILE A 33 -13.92 0.25 -6.29
CA ILE A 33 -14.62 -0.64 -7.23
C ILE A 33 -14.26 -2.11 -6.96
N LEU A 34 -12.97 -2.42 -6.85
CA LEU A 34 -12.52 -3.80 -6.60
C LEU A 34 -13.00 -4.34 -5.25
N ARG A 35 -13.23 -3.46 -4.27
CA ARG A 35 -13.65 -3.82 -2.92
C ARG A 35 -15.08 -4.36 -2.89
N GLU A 36 -15.94 -3.90 -3.80
CA GLU A 36 -17.30 -4.44 -3.98
C GLU A 36 -17.29 -5.95 -4.30
N PHE A 37 -16.24 -6.43 -4.97
CA PHE A 37 -16.10 -7.85 -5.34
C PHE A 37 -15.20 -8.62 -4.36
N ASN A 38 -14.28 -7.94 -3.68
CA ASN A 38 -13.35 -8.55 -2.74
C ASN A 38 -12.99 -7.59 -1.59
N ASN A 39 -13.51 -7.86 -0.40
CA ASN A 39 -13.24 -7.05 0.79
C ASN A 39 -11.81 -7.18 1.35
N HIS A 40 -10.98 -8.07 0.79
CA HIS A 40 -9.60 -8.32 1.23
C HIS A 40 -8.55 -7.72 0.28
N LEU A 41 -8.75 -6.48 -0.17
CA LEU A 41 -7.74 -5.75 -0.93
C LEU A 41 -6.57 -5.32 -0.04
N ILE A 42 -5.36 -5.35 -0.60
CA ILE A 42 -4.13 -5.06 0.11
C ILE A 42 -3.34 -4.02 -0.69
N GLY A 43 -2.66 -3.12 0.03
CA GLY A 43 -1.79 -2.12 -0.59
C GLY A 43 -2.49 -0.85 -1.04
N VAL A 44 -3.79 -0.74 -0.74
CA VAL A 44 -4.57 0.48 -0.95
C VAL A 44 -4.00 1.62 -0.10
N SER A 45 -4.07 2.83 -0.63
CA SER A 45 -3.62 4.04 0.06
C SER A 45 -4.73 4.59 0.94
N HIS A 46 -4.34 5.16 2.08
CA HIS A 46 -5.26 5.67 3.09
C HIS A 46 -4.81 7.01 3.65
N GLY A 47 -5.78 7.82 4.03
CA GLY A 47 -5.60 9.07 4.77
C GLY A 47 -5.14 10.25 3.94
N MET A 48 -4.93 11.34 4.68
CA MET A 48 -4.38 12.60 4.20
C MET A 48 -3.08 12.87 4.96
N GLY A 49 -1.98 13.05 4.24
CA GLY A 49 -0.67 13.29 4.86
C GLY A 49 0.50 12.99 3.94
N THR A 50 1.70 13.28 4.43
CA THR A 50 2.94 12.85 3.79
C THR A 50 3.19 11.36 4.05
N ARG A 51 4.13 10.78 3.30
CA ARG A 51 4.58 9.38 3.49
C ARG A 51 4.81 9.04 4.96
N ASP A 52 5.53 9.90 5.70
CA ASP A 52 5.95 9.64 7.08
C ASP A 52 4.78 9.74 8.09
N GLN A 53 3.67 10.37 7.70
CA GLN A 53 2.49 10.53 8.54
C GLN A 53 1.48 9.39 8.38
N LEU A 54 1.58 8.62 7.30
CA LEU A 54 0.61 7.61 6.91
C LEU A 54 1.10 6.20 7.24
N PRO A 55 0.19 5.23 7.43
CA PRO A 55 0.56 3.85 7.74
C PRO A 55 1.52 3.26 6.71
N GLU A 56 2.62 2.65 7.17
CA GLU A 56 3.60 1.98 6.31
C GLU A 56 3.00 0.82 5.51
N THR A 57 1.80 0.32 5.83
CA THR A 57 1.21 -0.85 5.16
C THR A 57 0.68 -0.58 3.74
N GLN A 58 0.86 0.62 3.21
CA GLN A 58 0.44 1.04 1.88
C GLN A 58 1.55 0.76 0.86
N LEU A 59 1.21 0.28 -0.34
CA LEU A 59 2.23 0.02 -1.38
C LEU A 59 2.69 1.30 -2.09
N SER A 60 1.96 2.40 -1.92
CA SER A 60 2.31 3.69 -2.51
C SER A 60 3.33 4.43 -1.67
N VAL A 61 4.58 4.40 -2.13
CA VAL A 61 5.75 5.03 -1.49
C VAL A 61 6.25 6.28 -2.22
N ALA A 62 5.56 6.70 -3.28
CA ALA A 62 5.90 7.92 -4.02
C ALA A 62 5.84 9.13 -3.08
N GLU A 63 6.67 10.14 -3.30
CA GLU A 63 6.72 11.36 -2.48
C GLU A 63 6.74 12.57 -3.41
N SER A 64 5.92 13.59 -3.11
CA SER A 64 5.90 14.82 -3.91
C SER A 64 7.28 15.48 -3.95
N GLY A 65 7.72 15.86 -5.15
CA GLY A 65 9.03 16.47 -5.37
C GLY A 65 10.21 15.51 -5.39
N ALA A 66 9.99 14.20 -5.21
CA ALA A 66 11.04 13.20 -5.35
C ALA A 66 11.54 13.10 -6.80
N THR A 67 12.85 13.10 -6.97
CA THR A 67 13.54 12.90 -8.25
C THR A 67 14.15 11.49 -8.33
N THR A 68 14.75 11.13 -9.47
CA THR A 68 15.24 9.77 -9.75
C THR A 68 16.25 9.23 -8.71
N ASP A 69 17.01 10.11 -8.06
CA ASP A 69 17.93 9.76 -6.96
C ASP A 69 17.22 9.14 -5.74
N LYS A 70 15.92 9.40 -5.57
CA LYS A 70 15.08 8.85 -4.49
C LYS A 70 14.41 7.52 -4.84
N MET A 71 14.48 7.07 -6.09
CA MET A 71 13.89 5.79 -6.50
C MET A 71 14.44 4.59 -5.72
N PRO A 72 15.76 4.46 -5.45
CA PRO A 72 16.27 3.34 -4.66
C PRO A 72 15.69 3.30 -3.24
N GLU A 73 15.56 4.46 -2.58
CA GLU A 73 14.97 4.58 -1.24
C GLU A 73 13.50 4.13 -1.26
N GLN A 74 12.70 4.64 -2.21
CA GLN A 74 11.30 4.26 -2.39
C GLN A 74 11.14 2.77 -2.68
N MET A 75 11.99 2.20 -3.53
CA MET A 75 11.99 0.77 -3.84
C MET A 75 12.29 -0.09 -2.61
N SER A 76 13.30 0.29 -1.82
CA SER A 76 13.64 -0.40 -0.58
C SER A 76 12.49 -0.36 0.42
N LEU A 77 11.81 0.78 0.55
CA LEU A 77 10.63 0.91 1.41
C LEU A 77 9.49 0.01 0.95
N SER A 78 9.16 -0.01 -0.34
CA SER A 78 8.12 -0.89 -0.89
C SER A 78 8.40 -2.37 -0.58
N ASN A 79 9.66 -2.80 -0.69
CA ASN A 79 10.07 -4.17 -0.34
C ASN A 79 9.88 -4.47 1.15
N VAL A 80 10.22 -3.54 2.04
CA VAL A 80 10.01 -3.70 3.49
C VAL A 80 8.53 -3.84 3.80
N VAL A 81 7.68 -2.99 3.21
CA VAL A 81 6.22 -3.04 3.38
C VAL A 81 5.66 -4.39 2.92
N ALA A 82 6.06 -4.84 1.73
CA ALA A 82 5.65 -6.13 1.19
C ALA A 82 6.09 -7.30 2.09
N LEU A 83 7.35 -7.31 2.55
CA LEU A 83 7.90 -8.37 3.40
C LEU A 83 7.28 -8.40 4.79
N GLN A 84 7.09 -7.24 5.44
CA GLN A 84 6.39 -7.16 6.72
C GLN A 84 4.97 -7.73 6.61
N ARG A 85 4.30 -7.53 5.47
CA ARG A 85 2.95 -8.03 5.23
C ARG A 85 2.92 -9.52 4.91
N LEU A 86 3.86 -10.04 4.12
CA LEU A 86 4.03 -11.48 3.86
C LEU A 86 4.27 -12.25 5.16
N ARG A 87 5.10 -11.68 6.07
CA ARG A 87 5.36 -12.27 7.39
C ARG A 87 4.12 -12.35 8.28
N LYS A 88 3.18 -11.41 8.14
CA LYS A 88 1.93 -11.36 8.91
C LYS A 88 0.80 -12.23 8.32
N ARG A 89 1.02 -12.97 7.24
CA ARG A 89 0.00 -13.88 6.66
C ARG A 89 0.08 -15.29 7.31
N PRO A 90 -0.91 -15.69 8.13
CA PRO A 90 -1.02 -17.07 8.58
C PRO A 90 -1.50 -17.95 7.41
N GLY A 91 -0.59 -18.47 6.61
CA GLY A 91 -0.96 -19.37 5.50
C GLY A 91 0.12 -19.54 4.42
N ILE A 92 1.07 -18.62 4.33
CA ILE A 92 2.23 -18.75 3.45
C ILE A 92 3.45 -19.09 4.32
N ARG A 93 3.41 -20.26 4.97
CA ARG A 93 4.67 -20.89 5.40
C ARG A 93 5.26 -21.49 4.15
N GLY A 94 6.46 -21.03 3.77
CA GLY A 94 7.19 -21.61 2.66
C GLY A 94 7.19 -23.13 2.77
N GLY A 95 6.82 -23.81 1.69
CA GLY A 95 6.97 -25.24 1.54
C GLY A 95 8.45 -25.60 1.49
N VAL A 96 9.14 -25.50 2.62
CA VAL A 96 10.31 -26.33 2.92
C VAL A 96 9.75 -27.50 3.70
N GLY A 97 9.18 -28.43 2.94
CA GLY A 97 8.42 -29.55 3.46
C GLY A 97 8.28 -30.62 2.40
N MET A 98 9.41 -31.02 1.80
CA MET A 98 9.54 -32.35 1.23
C MET A 98 9.46 -33.33 2.41
N ARG A 99 8.25 -33.56 2.90
CA ARG A 99 7.96 -34.56 3.91
C ARG A 99 7.69 -35.85 3.13
N VAL A 100 8.75 -36.63 2.91
CA VAL A 100 8.60 -38.06 2.58
C VAL A 100 7.74 -38.65 3.68
N MET A 101 6.57 -39.14 3.29
CA MET A 101 5.63 -39.77 4.19
C MET A 101 6.08 -41.20 4.48
N VAL A 102 6.23 -41.46 5.79
CA VAL A 102 5.77 -42.66 6.50
C VAL A 102 6.74 -43.86 6.52
N GLU A 103 7.28 -44.11 7.72
CA GLU A 103 7.60 -45.47 8.20
C GLU A 103 6.34 -46.34 8.17
N GLN A 104 6.42 -47.46 7.47
CA GLN A 104 6.18 -48.80 8.02
C GLN A 104 7.21 -49.75 7.42
#